data_AF-A0A969BN36-F1
#
_entry.id   AF-A0A969BN36-F1
#
_cell.length_a   1.000
_cell.length_b   1.000
_cell.length_c   1.000
_cell.angle_alpha   90.00
_cell.angle_beta   90.00
_cell.angle_gamma   90.00
#
_symmetry.space_group_name_H-M   'P 1'
#
loop_
_entity.id
_entity.type
_entity.pdbx_description
1 polymer ?
#
loop_
_entity_poly.entity_id
_entity_poly.type
_entity_poly.pdbx_seq_one_letter_code
_entity_poly.pdbx_strand_id
1 'polypeptide(L)'
;MGNLPGAVKGLVFCPLRQWFGRVVVGVTFVGLSATFSARYLWEPQLSVGMVAPSDIKATKTIKVLDREATRQAKEQAHRQVPQVYLAIPEADRQAKNHLEELLEIGDRLREVAGKLPYVSTDTLTYKVQLYLRQYPELAWHALLRQIDLMHAQPKLFSQPVLSGFAQSNISNQAVKELLRYKTNMGNAAYRQLIDTITEARTAHKQALIKVSEGPEVYREHLLNLRDREWESDKQAVRKALNVSF
;
A
#
# COMPACT_ATOMS: atom_id res chain seq x y z
N MET A 1 -39.78 38.47 66.17
CA MET A 1 -40.77 37.74 65.35
C MET A 1 -41.68 38.75 64.68
N GLY A 2 -41.98 38.59 63.40
CA GLY A 2 -43.14 39.22 62.77
C GLY A 2 -42.82 40.05 61.53
N ASN A 3 -43.06 39.43 60.37
CA ASN A 3 -43.11 40.02 59.03
C ASN A 3 -44.09 41.21 58.91
N LEU A 4 -43.92 42.01 57.84
CA LEU A 4 -44.94 42.50 56.88
C LEU A 4 -44.27 43.53 55.92
N PRO A 5 -44.88 43.95 54.79
CA PRO A 5 -44.94 43.32 53.44
C PRO A 5 -44.45 44.34 52.36
N GLY A 6 -44.39 44.15 51.05
CA GLY A 6 -45.25 43.45 50.09
C GLY A 6 -46.20 44.43 49.38
N ALA A 7 -45.82 44.82 48.15
CA ALA A 7 -46.60 45.49 47.09
C ALA A 7 -46.82 47.02 47.27
N VAL A 8 -46.70 47.87 46.23
CA VAL A 8 -47.46 47.84 44.97
C VAL A 8 -46.89 48.90 43.98
N LYS A 9 -46.90 48.59 42.66
CA LYS A 9 -46.85 49.46 41.46
C LYS A 9 -45.49 50.08 41.10
N GLY A 10 -44.83 49.77 39.98
CA GLY A 10 -45.30 49.35 38.66
C GLY A 10 -45.40 50.56 37.73
N LEU A 11 -44.40 50.77 36.85
CA LEU A 11 -44.55 51.52 35.61
C LEU A 11 -43.37 51.27 34.64
N VAL A 12 -43.65 50.37 33.68
CA VAL A 12 -43.40 50.49 32.23
C VAL A 12 -41.96 50.71 31.72
N PHE A 13 -41.42 49.60 31.20
CA PHE A 13 -40.35 49.52 30.21
C PHE A 13 -40.70 50.22 28.89
N CYS A 14 -39.72 50.88 28.25
CA CYS A 14 -39.81 51.42 26.88
C CYS A 14 -38.53 51.09 26.08
N PRO A 15 -38.60 50.55 24.84
CA PRO A 15 -37.42 50.14 24.05
C PRO A 15 -37.10 51.14 22.92
N LEU A 16 -36.34 52.21 23.21
CA LEU A 16 -35.99 53.22 22.18
C LEU A 16 -34.54 53.12 21.66
N ARG A 17 -33.68 52.31 22.28
CA ARG A 17 -32.22 52.35 22.06
C ARG A 17 -31.72 51.52 20.87
N GLN A 18 -32.45 50.48 20.48
CA GLN A 18 -31.99 49.52 19.46
C GLN A 18 -32.25 49.99 18.00
N TRP A 19 -33.23 50.87 17.79
CA TRP A 19 -33.61 51.32 16.45
C TRP A 19 -32.64 52.36 15.88
N PHE A 20 -32.19 53.30 16.72
CA PHE A 20 -31.19 54.30 16.32
C PHE A 20 -29.84 53.68 15.93
N GLY A 21 -29.41 52.60 16.59
CA GLY A 21 -28.15 51.92 16.25
C GLY A 21 -28.12 51.32 14.83
N ARG A 22 -29.25 50.77 14.36
CA ARG A 22 -29.31 50.15 13.02
C ARG A 22 -29.35 51.19 11.90
N VAL A 23 -29.99 52.33 12.13
CA VAL A 23 -30.04 53.44 11.16
C VAL A 23 -28.66 54.08 10.97
N VAL A 24 -27.91 54.30 12.05
CA VAL A 24 -26.56 54.89 11.98
C VAL A 24 -25.60 54.00 11.18
N VAL A 25 -25.63 52.68 11.39
CA VAL A 25 -24.77 51.73 10.64
C VAL A 25 -25.14 51.69 9.15
N GLY A 26 -26.42 51.76 8.81
CA GLY A 26 -26.86 51.79 7.42
C GLY A 26 -26.37 53.03 6.66
N VAL A 27 -26.51 54.21 7.28
CA VAL A 27 -26.09 55.48 6.67
C VAL A 27 -24.58 55.55 6.50
N THR A 28 -23.79 55.09 7.48
CA THR A 28 -22.33 55.07 7.34
C THR A 28 -21.87 54.10 6.25
N PHE A 29 -22.49 52.93 6.13
CA PHE A 29 -22.14 51.95 5.10
C PHE A 29 -22.38 52.47 3.68
N VAL A 30 -23.52 53.14 3.45
CA VAL A 30 -23.85 53.75 2.15
C VAL A 30 -22.92 54.92 1.85
N GLY A 31 -22.64 55.78 2.84
CA GLY A 31 -21.72 56.91 2.67
C GLY A 31 -20.29 56.47 2.34
N LEU A 32 -19.78 55.43 3.02
CA LEU A 32 -18.43 54.93 2.77
C LEU A 32 -18.31 54.25 1.40
N SER A 33 -19.34 53.49 1.01
CA SER A 33 -19.36 52.83 -0.30
C SER A 33 -19.43 53.85 -1.45
N ALA A 34 -20.28 54.87 -1.33
CA ALA A 34 -20.42 55.91 -2.36
C ALA A 34 -19.13 56.71 -2.58
N THR A 35 -18.45 57.06 -1.48
CA THR A 35 -17.19 57.82 -1.53
C THR A 35 -16.02 57.01 -2.10
N PHE A 36 -15.94 55.71 -1.78
CA PHE A 36 -14.91 54.84 -2.36
C PHE A 36 -15.15 54.52 -3.84
N SER A 37 -16.40 54.27 -4.25
CA SER A 37 -16.73 53.92 -5.64
C SER A 37 -16.59 55.10 -6.60
N ALA A 38 -16.87 56.33 -6.17
CA ALA A 38 -16.78 57.52 -7.02
C ALA A 38 -15.35 57.75 -7.56
N ARG A 39 -14.32 57.43 -6.77
CA ARG A 39 -12.91 57.56 -7.20
C ARG A 39 -12.58 56.60 -8.35
N TYR A 40 -13.06 55.37 -8.29
CA TYR A 40 -12.80 54.35 -9.31
C TYR A 40 -13.56 54.60 -10.62
N LEU A 41 -14.73 55.24 -10.56
CA LEU A 41 -15.53 55.56 -11.74
C LEU A 41 -14.94 56.72 -12.56
N TRP A 42 -14.14 57.59 -11.94
CA TRP A 42 -13.55 58.77 -12.59
C TRP A 42 -12.13 58.57 -13.13
N GLU A 43 -11.51 57.41 -12.92
CA GLU A 43 -10.21 57.10 -13.51
C GLU A 43 -10.41 56.32 -14.82
N PRO A 44 -10.16 56.95 -16.00
CA PRO A 44 -10.30 56.26 -17.28
C PRO A 44 -9.22 55.17 -17.38
N GLN A 45 -9.63 53.90 -17.33
CA GLN A 45 -8.73 52.78 -17.58
C GLN A 45 -8.43 52.68 -19.07
N LEU A 46 -7.21 53.03 -19.47
CA LEU A 46 -6.74 52.78 -20.83
C LEU A 46 -6.62 51.26 -21.05
N SER A 47 -7.58 50.71 -21.79
CA SER A 47 -7.57 49.32 -22.25
C SER A 47 -6.71 49.17 -23.50
N VAL A 48 -6.19 47.96 -23.74
CA VAL A 48 -5.32 47.65 -24.88
C VAL A 48 -6.04 47.97 -26.20
N GLY A 49 -5.55 48.98 -26.93
CA GLY A 49 -6.11 49.44 -28.22
C GLY A 49 -6.75 50.82 -28.22
N MET A 50 -6.91 51.50 -27.07
CA MET A 50 -7.39 52.89 -27.01
C MET A 50 -6.27 53.92 -27.23
N VAL A 51 -6.58 54.99 -27.96
CA VAL A 51 -5.66 56.10 -28.22
C VAL A 51 -5.58 57.00 -26.99
N ALA A 52 -4.38 57.19 -26.45
CA ALA A 52 -4.18 58.03 -25.27
C ALA A 52 -4.32 59.52 -25.61
N PRO A 53 -4.99 60.32 -24.75
CA PRO A 53 -5.22 61.75 -25.02
C PRO A 53 -3.98 62.64 -24.84
N SER A 54 -2.88 62.11 -24.27
CA SER A 54 -1.61 62.83 -24.10
C SER A 54 -0.45 61.92 -24.46
N ASP A 55 0.43 62.42 -25.33
CA ASP A 55 1.64 61.72 -25.78
C ASP A 55 2.84 62.20 -24.94
N ILE A 56 3.47 61.29 -24.20
CA ILE A 56 4.64 61.60 -23.37
C ILE A 56 5.87 61.61 -24.28
N LYS A 57 6.28 62.80 -24.74
CA LYS A 57 7.48 62.95 -25.57
C LYS A 57 8.75 62.79 -24.75
N ALA A 58 9.45 61.67 -24.93
CA ALA A 58 10.76 61.46 -24.33
C ALA A 58 11.82 62.33 -25.03
N THR A 59 12.51 63.20 -24.29
CA THR A 59 13.55 64.12 -24.81
C THR A 59 14.74 63.38 -25.44
N LYS A 60 15.02 62.14 -25.01
CA LYS A 60 16.09 61.30 -25.57
C LYS A 60 15.68 59.84 -25.57
N THR A 61 15.99 59.14 -26.65
CA THR A 61 15.85 57.68 -26.74
C THR A 61 16.90 57.01 -25.88
N ILE A 62 16.47 56.34 -24.81
CA ILE A 62 17.32 55.49 -23.97
C ILE A 62 16.90 54.04 -24.14
N LYS A 63 17.87 53.14 -24.32
CA LYS A 63 17.60 51.70 -24.28
C LYS A 63 17.53 51.27 -22.81
N VAL A 64 16.33 51.02 -22.32
CA VAL A 64 16.10 50.49 -20.97
C VAL A 64 15.94 48.99 -21.07
N LEU A 65 16.69 48.25 -20.26
CA LEU A 65 16.51 46.81 -20.15
C LEU A 65 15.18 46.53 -19.45
N ASP A 66 14.28 45.84 -20.15
CA ASP A 66 13.04 45.34 -19.56
C ASP A 66 13.35 44.12 -18.67
N ARG A 67 13.46 44.40 -17.37
CA ARG A 67 13.80 43.39 -16.36
C ARG A 67 12.70 42.34 -16.21
N GLU A 68 11.45 42.71 -16.38
CA GLU A 68 10.31 41.80 -16.21
C GLU A 68 10.15 40.89 -17.43
N ALA A 69 10.24 41.42 -18.65
CA ALA A 69 10.25 40.60 -19.85
C ALA A 69 11.43 39.62 -19.86
N THR A 70 12.60 40.07 -19.41
CA THR A 70 13.79 39.20 -19.29
C THR A 70 13.60 38.11 -18.23
N ARG A 71 12.96 38.44 -17.09
CA ARG A 71 12.66 37.46 -16.03
C ARG A 71 11.67 36.40 -16.50
N GLN A 72 10.58 36.81 -17.14
CA GLN A 72 9.58 35.91 -17.69
C GLN A 72 10.17 34.98 -18.76
N ALA A 73 10.98 35.53 -19.67
CA ALA A 73 11.68 34.72 -20.68
C ALA A 73 12.64 33.70 -20.03
N LYS A 74 13.32 34.07 -18.95
CA LYS A 74 14.21 33.17 -18.21
C LYS A 74 13.44 32.05 -17.52
N GLU A 75 12.30 32.36 -16.89
CA GLU A 75 11.43 31.36 -16.25
C GLU A 75 10.82 30.39 -17.28
N GLN A 76 10.41 30.91 -18.45
CA GLN A 76 9.89 30.10 -19.53
C GLN A 76 10.96 29.18 -20.13
N ALA A 77 12.18 29.68 -20.34
CA ALA A 77 13.32 28.87 -20.76
C ALA A 77 13.63 27.78 -19.72
N HIS A 78 13.58 28.11 -18.42
CA HIS A 78 13.85 27.14 -17.36
C HIS A 78 12.83 26.00 -17.32
N ARG A 79 11.54 26.29 -17.59
CA ARG A 79 10.49 25.26 -17.71
C ARG A 79 10.64 24.36 -18.94
N GLN A 80 11.33 24.84 -19.97
CA GLN A 80 11.54 24.10 -21.22
C GLN A 80 12.80 23.22 -21.21
N VAL A 81 13.66 23.35 -20.19
CA VAL A 81 14.83 22.47 -20.06
C VAL A 81 14.35 21.12 -19.50
N PRO A 82 14.51 20.01 -20.23
CA PRO A 82 14.23 18.68 -19.69
C PRO A 82 15.17 18.43 -18.51
N GLN A 83 14.63 17.93 -17.39
CA GLN A 83 15.46 17.53 -16.26
C GLN A 83 16.36 16.37 -16.70
N VAL A 84 17.68 16.60 -16.70
CA VAL A 84 18.68 15.57 -16.96
C VAL A 84 19.14 15.05 -15.60
N TYR A 85 18.71 13.84 -15.25
CA TYR A 85 19.20 13.16 -14.05
C TYR A 85 20.62 12.64 -14.31
N LEU A 86 21.54 12.99 -13.41
CA LEU A 86 22.89 12.46 -13.43
C LEU A 86 22.92 11.18 -12.60
N ALA A 87 23.31 10.06 -13.23
CA ALA A 87 23.55 8.81 -12.52
C ALA A 87 24.72 9.00 -11.55
N ILE A 88 24.49 8.70 -10.27
CA ILE A 88 25.54 8.73 -9.25
C ILE A 88 26.09 7.30 -9.16
N PRO A 89 27.31 7.03 -9.67
CA PRO A 89 27.84 5.66 -9.75
C PRO A 89 28.08 5.02 -8.37
N GLU A 90 28.15 5.81 -7.30
CA GLU A 90 28.18 5.31 -5.92
C GLU A 90 26.83 4.80 -5.45
N ALA A 91 25.74 5.52 -5.75
CA ALA A 91 24.39 5.10 -5.41
C ALA A 91 24.01 3.80 -6.14
N ASP A 92 24.42 3.65 -7.40
CA ASP A 92 24.17 2.44 -8.18
C ASP A 92 24.91 1.22 -7.60
N ARG A 93 26.17 1.41 -7.19
CA ARG A 93 26.96 0.35 -6.53
C ARG A 93 26.34 -0.04 -5.19
N GLN A 94 25.93 0.94 -4.38
CA GLN A 94 25.29 0.67 -3.10
C GLN A 94 23.96 -0.06 -3.27
N ALA A 95 23.14 0.32 -4.25
CA ALA A 95 21.88 -0.35 -4.56
C ALA A 95 22.10 -1.81 -4.99
N LYS A 96 23.09 -2.07 -5.84
CA LYS A 96 23.45 -3.44 -6.26
C LYS A 96 23.96 -4.28 -5.08
N ASN A 97 24.82 -3.73 -4.24
CA ASN A 97 25.33 -4.44 -3.06
C ASN A 97 24.21 -4.77 -2.07
N HIS A 98 23.32 -3.81 -1.80
CA HIS A 98 22.20 -4.03 -0.91
C HIS A 98 21.20 -5.06 -1.48
N LEU A 99 20.98 -5.06 -2.79
CA LEU A 99 20.20 -6.12 -3.42
C LEU A 99 20.84 -7.49 -3.16
N GLU A 100 22.13 -7.65 -3.45
CA GLU A 100 22.79 -8.97 -3.30
C GLU A 100 22.77 -9.44 -1.85
N GLU A 101 22.93 -8.52 -0.88
CA GLU A 101 22.74 -8.81 0.55
C GLU A 101 21.34 -9.34 0.84
N LEU A 102 20.30 -8.68 0.33
CA LEU A 102 18.92 -9.14 0.48
C LEU A 102 18.74 -10.54 -0.14
N LEU A 103 19.20 -10.75 -1.37
CA LEU A 103 19.10 -12.05 -2.04
C LEU A 103 19.80 -13.17 -1.26
N GLU A 104 20.96 -12.89 -0.67
CA GLU A 104 21.69 -13.84 0.18
C GLU A 104 20.92 -14.16 1.47
N ILE A 105 20.29 -13.17 2.09
CA ILE A 105 19.37 -13.39 3.23
C ILE A 105 18.21 -14.28 2.78
N GLY A 106 17.63 -14.03 1.61
CA GLY A 106 16.57 -14.86 1.03
C GLY A 106 17.02 -16.31 0.82
N ASP A 107 18.22 -16.52 0.28
CA ASP A 107 18.81 -17.84 0.08
C ASP A 107 18.99 -18.58 1.42
N ARG A 108 19.54 -17.90 2.44
CA ARG A 108 19.68 -18.48 3.80
C ARG A 108 18.34 -18.85 4.42
N LEU A 109 17.32 -18.02 4.26
CA LEU A 109 15.97 -18.30 4.77
C LEU A 109 15.34 -19.51 4.08
N ARG A 110 15.57 -19.67 2.78
CA ARG A 110 15.10 -20.83 2.01
C ARG A 110 15.87 -22.11 2.34
N GLU A 111 17.17 -22.02 2.61
CA GLU A 111 17.97 -23.16 3.06
C GLU A 111 17.40 -23.77 4.35
N VAL A 112 16.98 -22.92 5.29
CA VAL A 112 16.32 -23.35 6.53
C VAL A 112 14.95 -23.96 6.26
N ALA A 113 14.20 -23.43 5.30
CA ALA A 113 12.86 -23.94 4.95
C ALA A 113 12.90 -25.31 4.24
N GLY A 114 14.06 -25.67 3.68
CA GLY A 114 14.23 -26.84 2.85
C GLY A 114 13.73 -26.63 1.41
N LYS A 115 14.02 -27.62 0.56
CA LYS A 115 13.69 -27.59 -0.87
C LYS A 115 12.18 -27.64 -1.10
N LEU A 116 11.70 -26.90 -2.10
CA LEU A 116 10.30 -26.95 -2.54
C LEU A 116 10.24 -27.03 -4.07
N PRO A 117 9.66 -28.10 -4.64
CA PRO A 117 8.94 -29.23 -4.00
C PRO A 117 9.86 -30.24 -3.29
N TYR A 118 9.37 -30.87 -2.21
CA TYR A 118 10.13 -31.86 -1.43
C TYR A 118 9.90 -33.31 -1.89
N VAL A 119 8.86 -33.57 -2.69
CA VAL A 119 8.65 -34.84 -3.40
C VAL A 119 8.39 -34.56 -4.87
N SER A 120 8.57 -35.54 -5.76
CA SER A 120 8.19 -35.40 -7.16
C SER A 120 6.74 -34.92 -7.31
N THR A 121 6.52 -34.04 -8.29
CA THR A 121 5.19 -33.56 -8.65
C THR A 121 4.28 -34.66 -9.22
N ASP A 122 4.86 -35.79 -9.61
CA ASP A 122 4.12 -36.95 -10.13
C ASP A 122 3.42 -37.73 -9.01
N THR A 123 4.02 -37.76 -7.81
CA THR A 123 3.47 -38.44 -6.64
C THR A 123 2.47 -37.55 -5.90
N LEU A 124 2.87 -36.30 -5.63
CA LEU A 124 2.05 -35.29 -4.95
C LEU A 124 2.09 -33.99 -5.75
N THR A 125 0.93 -33.44 -6.06
CA THR A 125 0.85 -32.16 -6.78
C THR A 125 1.47 -31.04 -5.94
N TYR A 126 2.19 -30.11 -6.58
CA TYR A 126 2.83 -28.98 -5.89
C TYR A 126 1.89 -28.21 -4.94
N LYS A 127 0.65 -27.94 -5.37
CA LYS A 127 -0.36 -27.26 -4.54
C LYS A 127 -0.71 -28.04 -3.28
N VAL A 128 -0.78 -29.38 -3.37
CA VAL A 128 -1.01 -30.28 -2.23
C VAL A 128 0.21 -30.26 -1.31
N GLN A 129 1.43 -30.30 -1.86
CA GLN A 129 2.65 -30.23 -1.06
C GLN A 129 2.74 -28.93 -0.25
N LEU A 130 2.43 -27.79 -0.87
CA LEU A 130 2.36 -26.48 -0.22
C LEU A 130 1.30 -26.48 0.90
N TYR A 131 0.11 -26.97 0.59
CA TYR A 131 -1.01 -27.05 1.54
C TYR A 131 -0.66 -27.91 2.75
N LEU A 132 -0.10 -29.10 2.55
CA LEU A 132 0.28 -30.02 3.64
C LEU A 132 1.38 -29.45 4.53
N ARG A 133 2.27 -28.62 3.97
CA ARG A 133 3.35 -27.95 4.70
C ARG A 133 2.85 -26.86 5.66
N GLN A 134 1.79 -26.15 5.26
CA GLN A 134 1.15 -25.09 6.06
C GLN A 134 0.05 -25.63 7.00
N TYR A 135 -0.27 -26.93 6.93
CA TYR A 135 -1.42 -27.49 7.60
C TYR A 135 -1.23 -27.57 9.14
N PRO A 136 -2.23 -27.22 9.97
CA PRO A 136 -2.08 -27.22 11.43
C PRO A 136 -1.72 -28.60 12.01
N GLU A 137 -0.95 -28.65 13.10
CA GLU A 137 -0.49 -29.91 13.71
C GLU A 137 -1.62 -30.78 14.24
N LEU A 138 -2.58 -30.17 14.94
CA LEU A 138 -3.73 -30.90 15.48
C LEU A 138 -4.55 -31.54 14.36
N ALA A 139 -4.69 -30.82 13.24
CA ALA A 139 -5.41 -31.30 12.06
C ALA A 139 -4.62 -32.37 11.29
N TRP A 140 -3.29 -32.32 11.29
CA TRP A 140 -2.41 -33.29 10.62
C TRP A 140 -2.57 -34.70 11.17
N HIS A 141 -2.50 -34.86 12.50
CA HIS A 141 -2.67 -36.16 13.15
C HIS A 141 -4.09 -36.72 12.95
N ALA A 142 -5.11 -35.86 12.88
CA ALA A 142 -6.46 -36.26 12.54
C ALA A 142 -6.56 -36.78 11.10
N LEU A 143 -5.94 -36.08 10.15
CA LEU A 143 -5.88 -36.47 8.74
C LEU A 143 -5.19 -37.83 8.55
N LEU A 144 -4.05 -38.07 9.21
CA LEU A 144 -3.35 -39.35 9.12
C LEU A 144 -4.21 -40.51 9.63
N ARG A 145 -4.81 -40.37 10.82
CA ARG A 145 -5.72 -41.38 11.39
C ARG A 145 -6.89 -41.67 10.47
N GLN A 146 -7.44 -40.63 9.84
CA GLN A 146 -8.54 -40.78 8.90
C GLN A 146 -8.14 -41.56 7.65
N ILE A 147 -6.96 -41.30 7.07
CA ILE A 147 -6.43 -42.07 5.93
C ILE A 147 -6.22 -43.53 6.31
N ASP A 148 -5.76 -43.80 7.53
CA ASP A 148 -5.60 -45.16 8.04
C ASP A 148 -6.94 -45.90 8.14
N LEU A 149 -7.98 -45.24 8.65
CA LEU A 149 -9.34 -45.79 8.72
C LEU A 149 -9.95 -46.02 7.33
N MET A 150 -9.78 -45.07 6.41
CA MET A 150 -10.27 -45.18 5.02
C MET A 150 -9.60 -46.32 4.27
N HIS A 151 -8.30 -46.52 4.47
CA HIS A 151 -7.57 -47.63 3.88
C HIS A 151 -8.00 -48.98 4.49
N ALA A 152 -8.24 -49.04 5.80
CA ALA A 152 -8.68 -50.27 6.47
C ALA A 152 -10.13 -50.65 6.14
N GLN A 153 -11.02 -49.66 5.97
CA GLN A 153 -12.46 -49.88 5.77
C GLN A 153 -13.02 -48.96 4.66
N PRO A 154 -12.66 -49.18 3.39
CA PRO A 154 -13.02 -48.30 2.27
C PRO A 154 -14.54 -48.22 2.02
N LYS A 155 -15.31 -49.22 2.45
CA LYS A 155 -16.77 -49.26 2.29
C LYS A 155 -17.53 -48.41 3.31
N LEU A 156 -16.91 -48.09 4.45
CA LEU A 156 -17.53 -47.34 5.55
C LEU A 156 -17.16 -45.84 5.52
N PHE A 157 -16.04 -45.51 4.87
CA PHE A 157 -15.51 -44.14 4.83
C PHE A 157 -15.18 -43.71 3.41
N SER A 158 -16.19 -43.21 2.69
CA SER A 158 -16.08 -42.71 1.32
C SER A 158 -15.93 -41.18 1.22
N GLN A 159 -16.10 -40.46 2.34
CA GLN A 159 -16.01 -39.00 2.37
C GLN A 159 -15.10 -38.49 3.50
N PRO A 160 -14.33 -37.42 3.26
CA PRO A 160 -13.46 -36.86 4.28
C PRO A 160 -14.22 -36.14 5.39
N VAL A 161 -13.97 -36.52 6.65
CA VAL A 161 -14.71 -36.09 7.86
C VAL A 161 -14.20 -34.73 8.40
N LEU A 162 -13.27 -34.05 7.71
CA LEU A 162 -12.69 -32.78 8.15
C LEU A 162 -13.65 -31.61 7.90
N SER A 163 -14.80 -31.63 8.57
CA SER A 163 -15.91 -30.70 8.42
C SER A 163 -15.68 -29.31 9.06
N GLY A 164 -14.48 -29.01 9.57
CA GLY A 164 -14.23 -27.81 10.37
C GLY A 164 -13.22 -26.80 9.80
N PHE A 165 -12.26 -27.25 8.97
CA PHE A 165 -11.13 -26.40 8.56
C PHE A 165 -10.83 -26.37 7.06
N ALA A 166 -11.39 -27.28 6.26
CA ALA A 166 -11.10 -27.29 4.82
C ALA A 166 -12.12 -28.08 3.99
N GLN A 167 -13.27 -27.47 3.70
CA GLN A 167 -14.09 -27.87 2.53
C GLN A 167 -13.48 -27.32 1.22
N SER A 168 -12.15 -27.27 1.11
CA SER A 168 -11.48 -26.78 -0.10
C SER A 168 -11.15 -27.95 -1.03
N ASN A 169 -11.22 -27.71 -2.34
CA ASN A 169 -10.86 -28.71 -3.36
C ASN A 169 -9.47 -29.31 -3.12
N ILE A 170 -8.55 -28.54 -2.53
CA ILE A 170 -7.17 -28.92 -2.24
C ILE A 170 -7.08 -29.94 -1.10
N SER A 171 -7.92 -29.81 -0.06
CA SER A 171 -7.95 -30.80 1.04
C SER A 171 -8.40 -32.17 0.56
N ASN A 172 -9.49 -32.19 -0.23
CA ASN A 172 -9.99 -33.42 -0.85
C ASN A 172 -8.95 -34.03 -1.79
N GLN A 173 -8.23 -33.20 -2.54
CA GLN A 173 -7.15 -33.65 -3.42
C GLN A 173 -5.98 -34.24 -2.62
N ALA A 174 -5.59 -33.61 -1.50
CA ALA A 174 -4.53 -34.11 -0.62
C ALA A 174 -4.87 -35.49 -0.06
N VAL A 175 -6.09 -35.69 0.44
CA VAL A 175 -6.55 -36.99 0.94
C VAL A 175 -6.55 -38.05 -0.17
N LYS A 176 -7.05 -37.70 -1.37
CA LYS A 176 -7.07 -38.61 -2.53
C LYS A 176 -5.66 -39.02 -2.96
N GLU A 177 -4.74 -38.07 -3.08
CA GLU A 177 -3.37 -38.34 -3.53
C GLU A 177 -2.61 -39.18 -2.49
N LEU A 178 -2.76 -38.90 -1.19
CA LEU A 178 -2.15 -39.70 -0.12
C LEU A 178 -2.72 -41.11 -0.05
N LEU A 179 -4.05 -41.27 -0.19
CA LEU A 179 -4.69 -42.58 -0.22
C LEU A 179 -4.26 -43.41 -1.45
N ARG A 180 -4.19 -42.76 -2.63
CA ARG A 180 -3.68 -43.37 -3.86
C ARG A 180 -2.23 -43.83 -3.68
N TYR A 181 -1.39 -43.01 -3.06
CA TYR A 181 0.00 -43.38 -2.81
C TYR A 181 0.11 -44.59 -1.87
N LYS A 182 -0.66 -44.58 -0.77
CA LYS A 182 -0.68 -45.69 0.20
C LYS A 182 -1.14 -47.01 -0.42
N THR A 183 -2.18 -46.97 -1.25
CA THR A 183 -2.73 -48.15 -1.94
C THR A 183 -1.79 -48.71 -3.00
N ASN A 184 -1.08 -47.85 -3.73
CA ASN A 184 -0.19 -48.27 -4.82
C ASN A 184 1.21 -48.71 -4.34
N MET A 185 1.79 -48.01 -3.36
CA MET A 185 3.20 -48.21 -2.94
C MET A 185 3.34 -49.03 -1.64
N GLY A 186 2.24 -49.26 -0.93
CA GLY A 186 2.23 -50.01 0.34
C GLY A 186 2.67 -49.19 1.56
N ASN A 187 2.56 -49.82 2.74
CA ASN A 187 2.72 -49.13 4.03
C ASN A 187 4.14 -48.60 4.31
N ALA A 188 5.18 -49.29 3.84
CA ALA A 188 6.57 -48.87 4.10
C ALA A 188 6.92 -47.57 3.36
N ALA A 189 6.63 -47.51 2.06
CA ALA A 189 6.82 -46.32 1.25
C ALA A 189 5.92 -45.16 1.71
N TYR A 190 4.70 -45.45 2.15
CA TYR A 190 3.81 -44.45 2.73
C TYR A 190 4.39 -43.82 4.00
N ARG A 191 4.98 -44.60 4.91
CA ARG A 191 5.64 -44.05 6.12
C ARG A 191 6.78 -43.11 5.77
N GLN A 192 7.64 -43.50 4.82
CA GLN A 192 8.71 -42.62 4.33
C GLN A 192 8.17 -41.31 3.75
N LEU A 193 7.04 -41.35 3.02
CA LEU A 193 6.38 -40.15 2.54
C LEU A 193 5.87 -39.27 3.68
N ILE A 194 5.28 -39.86 4.72
CA ILE A 194 4.82 -39.11 5.90
C ILE A 194 5.98 -38.49 6.67
N ASP A 195 7.10 -39.20 6.79
CA ASP A 195 8.31 -38.71 7.46
C ASP A 195 8.89 -37.49 6.72
N THR A 196 9.01 -37.58 5.39
CA THR A 196 9.47 -36.46 4.55
C THR A 196 8.52 -35.26 4.59
N ILE A 197 7.19 -35.47 4.58
CA ILE A 197 6.22 -34.38 4.78
C ILE A 197 6.39 -33.75 6.17
N THR A 198 6.62 -34.56 7.20
CA THR A 198 6.77 -34.09 8.59
C THR A 198 8.04 -33.26 8.74
N GLU A 199 9.15 -33.71 8.15
CA GLU A 199 10.41 -32.95 8.10
C GLU A 199 10.24 -31.62 7.36
N ALA A 200 9.56 -31.61 6.20
CA ALA A 200 9.29 -30.38 5.46
C ALA A 200 8.42 -29.40 6.26
N ARG A 201 7.47 -29.91 7.06
CA ARG A 201 6.62 -29.09 7.95
C ARG A 201 7.40 -28.48 9.10
N THR A 202 8.29 -29.24 9.74
CA THR A 202 9.11 -28.72 10.84
C THR A 202 10.09 -27.66 10.34
N ALA A 203 10.78 -27.92 9.23
CA ALA A 203 11.66 -26.95 8.58
C ALA A 203 10.93 -25.64 8.22
N HIS A 204 9.72 -25.75 7.63
CA HIS A 204 8.91 -24.58 7.30
C HIS A 204 8.55 -23.72 8.51
N LYS A 205 8.20 -24.33 9.64
CA LYS A 205 7.90 -23.57 10.87
C LYS A 205 9.12 -22.85 11.41
N GLN A 206 10.28 -23.51 11.40
CA GLN A 206 11.54 -22.88 11.81
C GLN A 206 11.87 -21.70 10.90
N ALA A 207 11.66 -21.86 9.59
CA ALA A 207 11.84 -20.78 8.62
C ALA A 207 10.86 -19.62 8.85
N LEU A 208 9.59 -19.88 9.16
CA LEU A 208 8.61 -18.83 9.47
C LEU A 208 9.05 -17.95 10.64
N ILE A 209 9.64 -18.54 11.68
CA ILE A 209 10.17 -17.79 12.83
C ILE A 209 11.31 -16.87 12.35
N LYS A 210 12.28 -17.40 11.60
CA LYS A 210 13.40 -16.59 11.08
C LYS A 210 12.98 -15.52 10.08
N VAL A 211 11.98 -15.81 9.23
CA VAL A 211 11.41 -14.86 8.29
C VAL A 211 10.71 -13.71 9.02
N SER A 212 10.08 -13.97 10.17
CA SER A 212 9.44 -12.92 10.97
C SER A 212 10.44 -11.91 11.55
N GLU A 213 11.68 -12.36 11.81
CA GLU A 213 12.81 -11.54 12.28
C GLU A 213 13.54 -10.81 11.13
N GLY A 214 13.34 -11.25 9.88
CA GLY A 214 14.03 -10.75 8.70
C GLY A 214 13.36 -9.53 8.01
N PRO A 215 13.90 -9.14 6.84
CA PRO A 215 13.35 -8.07 6.01
C PRO A 215 11.87 -8.29 5.66
N GLU A 216 11.08 -7.22 5.67
CA GLU A 216 9.63 -7.28 5.41
C GLU A 216 9.28 -7.87 4.04
N VAL A 217 10.16 -7.67 3.04
CA VAL A 217 10.01 -8.19 1.68
C VAL A 217 9.85 -9.72 1.59
N TYR A 218 10.28 -10.46 2.63
CA TYR A 218 10.26 -11.92 2.63
C TYR A 218 9.09 -12.56 3.39
N ARG A 219 8.29 -11.78 4.12
CA ARG A 219 7.31 -12.31 5.08
C ARG A 219 6.22 -13.18 4.48
N GLU A 220 5.73 -12.86 3.28
CA GLU A 220 4.55 -13.51 2.72
C GLU A 220 4.86 -14.52 1.62
N HIS A 221 5.79 -14.17 0.73
CA HIS A 221 5.92 -14.88 -0.54
C HIS A 221 7.11 -15.84 -0.61
N LEU A 222 8.23 -15.50 0.07
CA LEU A 222 9.51 -16.19 -0.10
C LEU A 222 9.41 -17.69 0.10
N LEU A 223 8.76 -18.13 1.18
CA LEU A 223 8.69 -19.55 1.53
C LEU A 223 7.78 -20.34 0.60
N ASN A 224 6.84 -19.69 -0.07
CA ASN A 224 5.84 -20.34 -0.91
C ASN A 224 6.34 -20.61 -2.32
N LEU A 225 7.35 -19.89 -2.79
CA LEU A 225 7.94 -20.03 -4.12
C LEU A 225 8.64 -21.38 -4.32
N ARG A 226 8.51 -21.95 -5.52
CA ARG A 226 9.34 -23.08 -5.97
C ARG A 226 10.77 -22.64 -6.15
N ASP A 227 11.72 -23.57 -6.02
CA ASP A 227 13.14 -23.27 -6.23
C ASP A 227 13.41 -22.64 -7.61
N ARG A 228 12.74 -23.15 -8.65
CA ARG A 228 12.82 -22.58 -10.00
C ARG A 228 12.28 -21.15 -10.11
N GLU A 229 11.24 -20.83 -9.34
CA GLU A 229 10.61 -19.50 -9.38
C GLU A 229 11.50 -18.51 -8.65
N TRP A 230 12.06 -18.91 -7.52
CA TRP A 230 13.03 -18.10 -6.79
C TRP A 230 14.27 -17.76 -7.63
N GLU A 231 14.84 -18.74 -8.34
CA GLU A 231 15.96 -18.46 -9.25
C GLU A 231 15.57 -17.52 -10.40
N SER A 232 14.36 -17.66 -10.93
CA SER A 232 13.83 -16.75 -11.95
C SER A 232 13.68 -15.32 -11.41
N ASP A 233 13.17 -15.17 -10.19
CA ASP A 233 12.99 -13.86 -9.54
C ASP A 233 14.34 -13.19 -9.28
N LYS A 234 15.34 -13.93 -8.78
CA LYS A 234 16.71 -13.42 -8.62
C LYS A 234 17.27 -12.88 -9.94
N GLN A 235 17.08 -13.61 -11.03
CA GLN A 235 17.52 -13.17 -12.35
C GLN A 235 16.75 -11.95 -12.86
N ALA A 236 15.43 -11.91 -12.65
CA ALA A 236 14.59 -10.79 -13.07
C ALA A 236 14.99 -9.50 -12.36
N VAL A 237 15.21 -9.55 -11.04
CA VAL A 237 15.59 -8.40 -10.24
C VAL A 237 17.00 -7.91 -10.61
N ARG A 238 17.97 -8.83 -10.82
CA ARG A 238 19.31 -8.48 -11.32
C ARG A 238 19.27 -7.83 -12.70
N LYS A 239 18.38 -8.28 -13.59
CA LYS A 239 18.17 -7.65 -14.91
C LYS A 239 17.59 -6.25 -14.79
N ALA A 240 16.58 -6.05 -13.94
CA ALA A 240 15.98 -4.73 -13.73
C ALA A 240 17.01 -3.68 -13.28
N LEU A 241 17.94 -4.06 -12.40
CA LEU A 241 19.06 -3.22 -11.94
C LEU A 241 20.17 -3.00 -12.97
N ASN A 242 20.23 -3.79 -14.03
CA ASN A 242 21.19 -3.61 -15.12
C ASN A 242 20.59 -2.87 -16.33
N VAL A 243 19.27 -2.78 -16.46
CA VAL A 243 18.57 -2.04 -17.52
C VAL A 243 18.30 -0.59 -17.14
N SER A 244 18.42 -0.26 -15.85
CA SER A 244 18.47 1.13 -15.39
C SER A 244 19.87 1.66 -15.74
N PHE A 245 19.93 2.72 -16.56
CA PHE A 245 21.12 3.43 -17.10
C PHE A 245 21.59 3.02 -18.50
#